data_AF-A0A364XWF5-F1
#
_entry.id   AF-A0A364XWF5-F1
#
_cell.length_a   1.000
_cell.length_b   1.000
_cell.length_c   1.000
_cell.angle_alpha   90.00
_cell.angle_beta   90.00
_cell.angle_gamma   90.00
#
_symmetry.space_group_name_H-M   'P 1'
#
loop_
_entity.id
_entity.type
_entity.pdbx_description
1 polymer ?
#
loop_
_entity_poly.entity_id
_entity_poly.type
_entity_poly.pdbx_seq_one_letter_code
_entity_poly.pdbx_strand_id
1 'polypeptide(L)'
;MKQPDALNLVAQFHQTFKHPVLNTPTIPHEDRCKLRVALLAEELKELEVAILEKDIVGVADALCDLQYVLSGAILEFGLAEKFAALFEEVQRSNMSKACNSEEEAKATVEHYLKKDGTECYYKEEAGKWLVYRKADNKTIKSIQYSPAELESIVLK
;
A
#
# COMPACT_ATOMS: atom_id res chain seq x y z
N MET A 1 5.90 -14.94 -10.15
CA MET A 1 6.50 -13.63 -10.45
C MET A 1 7.77 -13.48 -9.63
N LYS A 2 8.82 -12.84 -10.17
CA LYS A 2 10.08 -12.60 -9.44
C LYS A 2 10.04 -11.18 -8.88
N GLN A 3 10.24 -11.01 -7.57
CA GLN A 3 10.32 -9.67 -6.96
C GLN A 3 11.76 -9.14 -6.99
N PRO A 4 11.96 -7.83 -7.16
CA PRO A 4 13.27 -7.21 -6.99
C PRO A 4 13.67 -7.20 -5.51
N ASP A 5 14.97 -7.33 -5.24
CA ASP A 5 15.53 -7.15 -3.90
C ASP A 5 15.74 -5.65 -3.58
N ALA A 6 14.66 -4.87 -3.73
CA ALA A 6 14.72 -3.42 -3.82
C ALA A 6 15.33 -2.78 -2.57
N LEU A 7 14.96 -3.24 -1.37
CA LEU A 7 15.49 -2.69 -0.11
C LEU A 7 17.01 -2.87 0.00
N ASN A 8 17.54 -4.05 -0.35
CA ASN A 8 18.99 -4.28 -0.27
C ASN A 8 19.76 -3.51 -1.36
N LEU A 9 19.21 -3.43 -2.58
CA LEU A 9 19.81 -2.64 -3.66
C LEU A 9 19.88 -1.15 -3.30
N VAL A 10 18.81 -0.59 -2.74
CA VAL A 10 18.79 0.82 -2.31
C VAL A 10 19.63 1.02 -1.04
N ALA A 11 19.70 0.05 -0.13
CA ALA A 11 20.60 0.11 1.02
C ALA A 11 22.07 0.19 0.57
N GLN A 12 22.46 -0.59 -0.44
CA GLN A 12 23.78 -0.51 -1.05
C GLN A 12 24.06 0.88 -1.65
N PHE A 13 23.07 1.47 -2.34
CA PHE A 13 23.17 2.85 -2.83
C PHE A 13 23.37 3.83 -1.66
N HIS A 14 22.53 3.78 -0.62
CA HIS A 14 22.66 4.65 0.56
C HIS A 14 24.05 4.51 1.22
N GLN A 15 24.58 3.30 1.36
CA GLN A 15 25.92 3.05 1.91
C GLN A 15 27.05 3.63 1.04
N THR A 16 26.88 3.53 -0.28
CA THR A 16 27.84 4.03 -1.28
C THR A 16 27.88 5.56 -1.27
N PHE A 17 26.71 6.19 -1.35
CA PHE A 17 26.54 7.65 -1.45
C PHE A 17 26.35 8.35 -0.11
N LYS A 18 26.57 7.64 1.00
CA LYS A 18 26.55 8.16 2.38
C LYS A 18 25.21 8.79 2.77
N HIS A 19 24.10 8.18 2.36
CA HIS A 19 22.77 8.51 2.84
C HIS A 19 22.42 7.69 4.09
N PRO A 20 21.55 8.22 4.97
CA PRO A 20 21.18 7.52 6.20
C PRO A 20 20.49 6.18 5.92
N VAL A 21 20.77 5.21 6.78
CA VAL A 21 20.00 3.97 6.94
C VAL A 21 19.86 3.78 8.43
N LEU A 22 18.63 3.81 8.94
CA LEU A 22 18.38 3.63 10.36
C LEU A 22 18.07 2.17 10.65
N ASN A 23 18.51 1.67 11.80
CA ASN A 23 18.31 0.27 12.18
C ASN A 23 17.06 0.06 13.06
N THR A 24 16.44 1.16 13.52
CA THR A 24 15.27 1.14 14.39
C THR A 24 14.23 2.13 13.89
N PRO A 25 12.92 1.82 14.01
CA PRO A 25 11.86 2.72 13.62
C PRO A 25 12.03 4.10 14.27
N THR A 26 12.21 5.12 13.44
CA THR A 26 12.57 6.47 13.90
C THR A 26 11.98 7.49 12.95
N ILE A 27 11.54 8.62 13.49
CA ILE A 27 11.25 9.82 12.69
C ILE A 27 12.57 10.59 12.54
N PRO A 28 13.17 10.67 11.34
CA PRO A 28 14.43 11.39 11.14
C PRO A 28 14.22 12.91 11.24
N HIS A 29 15.30 13.68 11.10
CA HIS A 29 15.22 15.14 11.09
C HIS A 29 14.24 15.65 10.03
N GLU A 30 13.56 16.76 10.32
CA GLU A 30 12.49 17.31 9.49
C GLU A 30 12.90 17.48 8.01
N ASP A 31 14.11 17.95 7.75
CA ASP A 31 14.63 18.11 6.37
C ASP A 31 14.75 16.78 5.62
N ARG A 32 15.05 15.68 6.32
CA ARG A 32 15.07 14.33 5.71
C ARG A 32 13.67 13.87 5.39
N CYS A 33 12.72 14.07 6.31
CA CYS A 33 11.30 13.78 6.07
C CYS A 33 10.79 14.55 4.84
N LYS A 34 11.06 15.86 4.77
CA LYS A 34 10.69 16.71 3.63
C LYS A 34 11.30 16.21 2.33
N LEU A 35 12.58 15.85 2.33
CA LEU A 35 13.25 15.30 1.16
C LEU A 35 12.61 13.98 0.69
N ARG A 36 12.31 13.05 1.60
CA ARG A 36 11.67 11.76 1.23
C ARG A 36 10.29 11.97 0.60
N VAL A 37 9.48 12.88 1.16
CA VAL A 37 8.16 13.22 0.61
C VAL A 37 8.29 13.91 -0.74
N ALA A 38 9.25 14.83 -0.91
CA ALA A 38 9.47 15.53 -2.16
C ALA A 38 9.83 14.57 -3.30
N LEU A 39 10.75 13.63 -3.07
CA LEU A 39 11.13 12.62 -4.06
C LEU A 39 9.95 11.73 -4.45
N LEU A 40 9.18 11.24 -3.47
CA LEU A 40 7.97 10.45 -3.76
C LEU A 40 6.95 11.22 -4.60
N ALA A 41 6.79 12.52 -4.35
CA ALA A 41 5.86 13.37 -5.09
C ALA A 41 6.36 13.67 -6.51
N GLU A 42 7.67 13.79 -6.70
CA GLU A 42 8.33 13.96 -8.00
C GLU A 42 8.05 12.74 -8.89
N GLU A 43 8.41 11.52 -8.45
CA GLU A 43 8.21 10.31 -9.26
C GLU A 43 6.73 10.02 -9.54
N LEU A 44 5.84 10.36 -8.60
CA LEU A 44 4.40 10.25 -8.83
C LEU A 44 3.93 11.19 -9.95
N LYS A 45 4.50 12.41 -10.02
CA LYS A 45 4.15 13.36 -11.07
C LYS A 45 4.63 12.87 -12.43
N GLU A 46 5.81 12.25 -12.49
CA GLU A 46 6.32 11.64 -13.73
C GLU A 46 5.42 10.50 -14.20
N LEU A 47 4.96 9.65 -13.28
CA LEU A 47 3.99 8.59 -13.58
C LEU A 47 2.70 9.16 -14.19
N GLU A 48 2.15 10.25 -13.61
CA GLU A 48 0.96 10.91 -14.16
C GLU A 48 1.18 11.40 -15.59
N VAL A 49 2.33 12.01 -15.88
CA VAL A 49 2.68 12.50 -17.22
C VAL A 49 2.79 11.34 -18.20
N ALA A 50 3.53 10.27 -17.86
CA ALA A 50 3.70 9.12 -18.73
C ALA A 50 2.38 8.41 -19.07
N ILE A 51 1.45 8.32 -18.09
CA ILE A 51 0.09 7.79 -18.33
C ILE A 51 -0.69 8.67 -19.31
N LEU A 52 -0.66 10.00 -19.14
CA LEU A 52 -1.35 10.94 -20.03
C LEU A 52 -0.83 10.88 -21.46
N GLU A 53 0.48 10.72 -21.62
CA GLU A 53 1.16 10.59 -22.90
C GLU A 53 1.05 9.19 -23.52
N LYS A 54 0.49 8.22 -22.77
CA LYS A 54 0.39 6.79 -23.15
C LYS A 54 1.76 6.18 -23.44
N ASP A 55 2.79 6.63 -22.74
CA ASP A 55 4.16 6.12 -22.85
C ASP A 55 4.39 4.96 -21.86
N ILE A 56 4.36 3.74 -22.36
CA ILE A 56 4.58 2.55 -21.52
C ILE A 56 6.02 2.45 -20.99
N VAL A 57 6.99 3.03 -21.69
CA VAL A 57 8.39 3.03 -21.24
C VAL A 57 8.55 4.03 -20.10
N GLY A 58 8.04 5.25 -20.25
CA GLY A 58 7.98 6.23 -19.16
C GLY A 58 7.19 5.75 -17.95
N VAL A 59 6.09 5.00 -18.15
CA VAL A 59 5.36 4.37 -17.02
C VAL A 59 6.23 3.34 -16.30
N ALA A 60 7.00 2.53 -17.04
CA ALA A 60 7.89 1.56 -16.43
C ALA A 60 9.01 2.23 -15.64
N ASP A 61 9.58 3.31 -16.17
CA ASP A 61 10.62 4.14 -15.54
C ASP A 61 10.11 4.73 -14.21
N ALA A 62 9.01 5.49 -14.26
CA ALA A 62 8.43 6.12 -13.07
C ALA A 62 7.97 5.11 -12.00
N LEU A 63 7.50 3.91 -12.39
CA LEU A 63 7.19 2.85 -11.43
C LEU A 63 8.44 2.27 -10.76
N CYS A 64 9.54 2.12 -11.51
CA CYS A 64 10.83 1.71 -10.96
C CYS A 64 11.37 2.76 -10.00
N ASP A 65 11.29 4.05 -10.35
CA ASP A 65 11.80 5.14 -9.52
C ASP A 65 10.95 5.35 -8.27
N LEU A 66 9.62 5.27 -8.36
CA LEU A 66 8.72 5.22 -7.20
C LEU A 66 9.11 4.11 -6.22
N GLN A 67 9.37 2.90 -6.73
CA GLN A 67 9.84 1.80 -5.88
C GLN A 67 11.20 2.12 -5.25
N TYR A 68 12.11 2.75 -5.99
CA TYR A 68 13.45 3.10 -5.53
C TYR A 68 13.41 4.14 -4.39
N VAL A 69 12.67 5.24 -4.59
CA VAL A 69 12.56 6.30 -3.58
C VAL A 69 11.72 5.87 -2.37
N LEU A 70 10.73 4.98 -2.57
CA LEU A 70 10.00 4.32 -1.48
C LEU A 70 10.93 3.46 -0.62
N SER A 71 11.77 2.63 -1.26
CA SER A 71 12.79 1.83 -0.55
C SER A 71 13.75 2.73 0.24
N GLY A 72 14.18 3.85 -0.34
CA GLY A 72 15.00 4.85 0.36
C GLY A 72 14.31 5.46 1.58
N ALA A 73 13.00 5.77 1.48
CA ALA A 73 12.22 6.22 2.62
C ALA A 73 12.13 5.15 3.71
N ILE A 74 11.80 3.90 3.38
CA ILE A 74 11.72 2.79 4.35
C ILE A 74 13.03 2.64 5.14
N LEU A 75 14.18 2.76 4.45
CA LEU A 75 15.50 2.71 5.08
C LEU A 75 15.76 3.90 6.01
N GLU A 76 15.39 5.12 5.61
CA GLU A 76 15.60 6.33 6.41
C GLU A 76 14.66 6.45 7.61
N PHE A 77 13.51 5.76 7.60
CA PHE A 77 12.63 5.62 8.76
C PHE A 77 12.96 4.39 9.63
N GLY A 78 13.97 3.61 9.23
CA GLY A 78 14.44 2.44 9.98
C GLY A 78 13.45 1.29 10.05
N LEU A 79 12.70 1.11 8.97
CA LEU A 79 11.64 0.10 8.87
C LEU A 79 12.05 -1.14 8.07
N ALA A 80 13.27 -1.21 7.52
CA ALA A 80 13.70 -2.24 6.57
C ALA A 80 13.43 -3.67 7.07
N GLU A 81 13.92 -4.03 8.26
CA GLU A 81 13.75 -5.37 8.85
C GLU A 81 12.28 -5.71 9.19
N LYS A 82 11.43 -4.69 9.31
CA LYS A 82 10.01 -4.84 9.67
C LYS A 82 9.08 -4.75 8.48
N PHE A 83 9.57 -4.25 7.34
CA PHE A 83 8.72 -3.84 6.22
C PHE A 83 7.97 -5.02 5.60
N ALA A 84 8.61 -6.20 5.51
CA ALA A 84 7.95 -7.41 5.05
C ALA A 84 6.71 -7.75 5.91
N ALA A 85 6.88 -7.79 7.24
CA ALA A 85 5.78 -8.07 8.16
C ALA A 85 4.68 -6.99 8.11
N LEU A 86 5.06 -5.71 7.98
CA LEU A 86 4.11 -4.61 7.81
C LEU A 86 3.29 -4.76 6.54
N PHE A 87 3.94 -5.08 5.42
CA PHE A 87 3.27 -5.27 4.13
C PHE A 87 2.34 -6.48 4.15
N GLU A 88 2.79 -7.60 4.72
CA GLU A 88 1.98 -8.81 4.89
C GLU A 88 0.75 -8.58 5.77
N GLU A 89 0.88 -7.78 6.84
CA GLU A 89 -0.24 -7.43 7.71
C GLU A 89 -1.26 -6.52 7.00
N VAL A 90 -0.79 -5.55 6.21
CA VAL A 90 -1.66 -4.75 5.33
C VAL A 90 -2.36 -5.65 4.32
N GLN A 91 -1.65 -6.61 3.73
CA GLN A 91 -2.24 -7.56 2.79
C GLN A 91 -3.30 -8.44 3.45
N ARG A 92 -3.02 -9.00 4.63
CA ARG A 92 -3.99 -9.78 5.42
C ARG A 92 -5.26 -8.97 5.70
N SER A 93 -5.10 -7.73 6.18
CA SER A 93 -6.22 -6.82 6.43
C SER A 93 -7.01 -6.53 5.14
N ASN A 94 -6.33 -6.26 4.03
CA ASN A 94 -6.98 -6.02 2.73
C ASN A 94 -7.78 -7.23 2.24
N MET A 95 -7.24 -8.44 2.39
CA MET A 95 -7.95 -9.67 2.02
C MET A 95 -9.14 -9.97 2.92
N SER A 96 -9.15 -9.50 4.18
CA SER A 96 -10.31 -9.62 5.08
C SER A 96 -11.52 -8.79 4.67
N LYS A 97 -11.40 -7.93 3.64
CA LYS A 97 -12.54 -7.21 3.07
C LYS A 97 -13.50 -8.13 2.31
N ALA A 98 -13.02 -9.27 1.81
CA ALA A 98 -13.83 -10.24 1.10
C ALA A 98 -14.71 -11.04 2.08
N CYS A 99 -15.98 -11.24 1.74
CA CYS A 99 -16.90 -12.06 2.52
C CYS A 99 -16.67 -13.55 2.22
N ASN A 100 -16.85 -14.41 3.23
CA ASN A 100 -16.66 -15.85 3.11
C ASN A 100 -17.94 -16.61 2.73
N SER A 101 -19.09 -15.96 2.82
CA SER A 101 -20.38 -16.53 2.40
C SER A 101 -21.29 -15.46 1.78
N GLU A 102 -22.33 -15.91 1.08
CA GLU A 102 -23.32 -15.00 0.49
C GLU A 102 -24.08 -14.24 1.59
N GLU A 103 -24.38 -14.90 2.70
CA GLU A 103 -25.06 -14.32 3.85
C GLU A 103 -24.27 -13.15 4.43
N GLU A 104 -22.95 -13.30 4.56
CA GLU A 104 -22.06 -12.23 5.01
C GLU A 104 -22.05 -11.06 4.03
N ALA A 105 -22.09 -11.33 2.72
CA ALA A 105 -22.17 -10.29 1.69
C ALA A 105 -23.51 -9.53 1.72
N LYS A 106 -24.63 -10.25 1.85
CA LYS A 106 -25.97 -9.66 2.03
C LYS A 106 -26.01 -8.77 3.27
N ALA A 107 -25.52 -9.28 4.40
CA ALA A 107 -25.44 -8.53 5.65
C ALA A 107 -24.53 -7.28 5.52
N THR A 108 -23.45 -7.37 4.75
CA THR A 108 -22.57 -6.24 4.46
C THR A 108 -23.27 -5.17 3.63
N VAL A 109 -23.98 -5.54 2.55
CA VAL A 109 -24.77 -4.59 1.77
C VAL A 109 -25.81 -3.88 2.63
N GLU A 110 -26.54 -4.63 3.44
CA GLU A 110 -27.53 -4.06 4.36
C GLU A 110 -26.90 -3.12 5.40
N HIS A 111 -25.74 -3.49 5.95
CA HIS A 111 -25.04 -2.68 6.93
C HIS A 111 -24.73 -1.28 6.37
N TYR A 112 -24.15 -1.20 5.17
CA TYR A 112 -23.81 0.08 4.54
C TYR A 112 -25.04 0.90 4.15
N LEU A 113 -26.08 0.25 3.62
CA LEU A 113 -27.34 0.91 3.33
C LEU A 113 -27.95 1.55 4.60
N LYS A 114 -27.93 0.84 5.73
CA LYS A 114 -28.47 1.32 7.02
C LYS A 114 -27.57 2.37 7.67
N LYS A 115 -26.24 2.25 7.52
CA LYS A 115 -25.25 3.11 8.17
C LYS A 115 -25.24 4.52 7.59
N ASP A 116 -25.14 4.64 6.28
CA ASP A 116 -24.92 5.92 5.59
C ASP A 116 -25.62 6.03 4.23
N GLY A 117 -26.53 5.10 3.92
CA GLY A 117 -27.24 5.07 2.65
C GLY A 117 -26.39 4.60 1.48
N THR A 118 -25.15 4.13 1.70
CA THR A 118 -24.30 3.62 0.61
C THR A 118 -24.94 2.40 -0.02
N GLU A 119 -25.30 2.53 -1.30
CA GLU A 119 -25.79 1.41 -2.09
C GLU A 119 -24.64 0.52 -2.58
N CYS A 120 -24.74 -0.77 -2.25
CA CYS A 120 -23.77 -1.77 -2.63
C CYS A 120 -24.43 -2.90 -3.43
N TYR A 121 -23.60 -3.67 -4.14
CA TYR A 121 -23.94 -4.96 -4.72
C TYR A 121 -22.81 -5.95 -4.42
N TYR A 122 -23.05 -7.25 -4.62
CA TYR A 122 -22.03 -8.27 -4.41
C TYR A 122 -21.93 -9.23 -5.59
N LYS A 123 -20.77 -9.88 -5.73
CA LYS A 123 -20.50 -10.91 -6.73
C LYS A 123 -19.65 -12.03 -6.12
N GLU A 124 -19.96 -13.27 -6.46
CA GLU A 124 -19.08 -14.40 -6.17
C GLU A 124 -17.90 -14.41 -7.16
N GLU A 125 -16.69 -14.54 -6.63
CA GLU A 125 -15.46 -14.66 -7.41
C GLU A 125 -14.46 -15.56 -6.67
N ALA A 126 -13.98 -16.62 -7.32
CA ALA A 126 -13.00 -17.56 -6.77
C ALA A 126 -13.33 -18.07 -5.34
N GLY A 127 -14.61 -18.36 -5.06
CA GLY A 127 -15.06 -18.87 -3.75
C GLY A 127 -15.11 -17.82 -2.63
N LYS A 128 -15.06 -16.53 -2.99
CA LYS A 128 -15.29 -15.39 -2.09
C LYS A 128 -16.44 -14.54 -2.61
N TRP A 129 -17.03 -13.77 -1.71
CA TRP A 129 -18.09 -12.83 -2.03
C TRP A 129 -17.57 -11.40 -1.91
N LEU A 130 -17.45 -10.72 -3.04
CA LEU A 130 -16.88 -9.37 -3.14
C LEU A 130 -18.01 -8.35 -3.15
N VAL A 131 -17.94 -7.38 -2.24
CA VAL A 131 -18.95 -6.31 -2.12
C VAL A 131 -18.39 -5.02 -2.72
N TYR A 132 -19.18 -4.38 -3.57
CA TYR A 132 -18.79 -3.17 -4.30
C TYR A 132 -19.83 -2.08 -4.11
N ARG A 133 -19.35 -0.84 -4.02
CA ARG A 133 -20.21 0.34 -4.07
C ARG A 133 -20.70 0.58 -5.50
N LYS A 134 -22.00 0.80 -5.68
CA LYS A 134 -22.59 1.00 -7.03
C LYS A 134 -22.04 2.24 -7.76
N ALA A 135 -21.65 3.29 -7.04
CA ALA A 135 -21.25 4.57 -7.62
C ALA A 135 -19.93 4.50 -8.43
N ASP A 136 -18.98 3.66 -8.02
CA ASP A 136 -17.61 3.66 -8.55
C ASP A 136 -16.92 2.28 -8.54
N ASN A 137 -17.65 1.21 -8.23
CA ASN A 137 -17.13 -0.16 -8.09
C ASN A 137 -15.99 -0.30 -7.08
N LYS A 138 -15.90 0.62 -6.10
CA LYS A 138 -14.93 0.52 -5.02
C LYS A 138 -15.25 -0.69 -4.14
N THR A 139 -14.24 -1.52 -3.87
CA THR A 139 -14.34 -2.62 -2.90
C THR A 139 -14.71 -2.09 -1.51
N ILE A 140 -15.77 -2.67 -0.95
CA ILE A 140 -16.28 -2.37 0.38
C ILE A 140 -15.74 -3.37 1.40
N LYS A 141 -15.56 -2.92 2.63
CA LYS A 141 -15.09 -3.76 3.74
C LYS A 141 -16.24 -4.65 4.19
N SER A 142 -16.03 -5.96 4.28
CA SER A 142 -16.95 -6.86 4.97
C SER A 142 -17.30 -6.36 6.37
N ILE A 143 -18.47 -6.72 6.89
CA ILE A 143 -18.80 -6.57 8.31
C ILE A 143 -17.87 -7.36 9.25
N GLN A 144 -17.19 -8.40 8.73
CA GLN A 144 -16.15 -9.17 9.44
C GLN A 144 -14.72 -8.67 9.12
N TYR A 145 -14.59 -7.50 8.50
CA TYR A 145 -13.30 -6.89 8.20
C TYR A 145 -12.43 -6.76 9.45
N SER A 146 -11.16 -7.13 9.32
CA SER A 146 -10.16 -7.00 10.36
C SER A 146 -9.15 -5.91 9.97
N PRO A 147 -9.04 -4.82 10.76
CA PRO A 147 -8.07 -3.76 10.51
C PRO A 147 -6.62 -4.27 10.64
N ALA A 148 -5.68 -3.53 10.04
CA ALA A 148 -4.26 -3.86 10.10
C ALA A 148 -3.68 -3.42 11.46
N GLU A 149 -2.98 -4.33 12.15
CA GLU A 149 -2.42 -4.11 13.49
C GLU A 149 -0.91 -3.79 13.44
N LEU A 150 -0.57 -2.65 12.84
CA LEU A 150 0.82 -2.27 12.53
C LEU A 150 1.64 -1.86 13.75
N GLU A 151 1.01 -1.27 14.76
CA GLU A 151 1.69 -0.77 15.97
C GLU A 151 2.51 -1.87 16.65
N SER A 152 1.92 -3.06 16.76
CA SER A 152 2.59 -4.22 17.35
C SER A 152 3.82 -4.69 16.56
N ILE A 153 3.93 -4.38 15.27
CA ILE A 153 5.07 -4.74 14.43
C ILE A 153 6.15 -3.66 14.55
N VAL A 154 5.74 -2.39 14.56
CA VAL A 154 6.64 -1.24 14.67
C VAL A 154 7.31 -1.18 16.05
N LEU A 155 6.54 -1.39 17.13
CA LEU A 155 7.00 -1.16 18.52
C LEU A 155 7.60 -2.39 19.21
N LYS A 156 7.60 -3.57 18.57
CA LYS A 156 8.34 -4.76 19.05
C LYS A 156 9.84 -4.62 18.83
#